data_AF-F2T830-F1
#
_entry.id   AF-F2T830-F1
#
_cell.length_a   1.000
_cell.length_b   1.000
_cell.length_c   1.000
_cell.angle_alpha   90.00
_cell.angle_beta   90.00
_cell.angle_gamma   90.00
#
_symmetry.space_group_name_H-M   'P 1'
#
loop_
_entity.id
_entity.type
_entity.pdbx_description
1 polymer ?
#
loop_
_entity_poly.entity_id
_entity_poly.type
_entity_poly.pdbx_seq_one_letter_code
_entity_poly.pdbx_strand_id
1 'polypeptide(L)'
;MAGNSKVGNPGLYEAGDQRHSPRSEAIEAKRNRDHPPPSSRRGSRHSKEQLLSKNGSMPTDEELAKHDPTAPAKMHGHKPSRGAVIDAQLRAEDEERMRQKGYK
;
A
#
# COMPACT_ATOMS: atom_id res chain seq x y z
N MET A 1 -42.94 -15.79 -28.59
CA MET A 1 -41.95 -16.79 -28.15
C MET A 1 -41.55 -16.45 -26.72
N ALA A 2 -42.06 -17.19 -25.73
CA ALA A 2 -41.65 -17.05 -24.33
C ALA A 2 -40.27 -17.68 -24.16
N GLY A 3 -39.34 -16.98 -23.50
CA GLY A 3 -37.98 -17.46 -23.29
C GLY A 3 -37.96 -18.70 -22.40
N ASN A 4 -37.44 -19.81 -22.92
CA ASN A 4 -37.34 -21.08 -22.21
C ASN A 4 -36.28 -20.98 -21.10
N SER A 5 -36.69 -20.69 -19.87
CA SER A 5 -35.84 -20.76 -18.68
C SER A 5 -35.61 -22.23 -18.27
N LYS A 6 -34.37 -22.58 -17.88
CA LYS A 6 -33.99 -23.95 -17.48
C LYS A 6 -34.34 -24.30 -16.02
N VAL A 7 -34.78 -23.31 -15.24
CA VAL A 7 -34.92 -23.38 -13.77
C VAL A 7 -36.32 -23.00 -13.27
N GLY A 8 -37.34 -22.95 -14.14
CA GLY A 8 -38.71 -22.62 -13.77
C GLY A 8 -39.12 -21.18 -14.11
N ASN A 9 -40.13 -20.63 -13.42
CA ASN A 9 -40.80 -19.37 -13.83
C ASN A 9 -39.79 -18.19 -13.93
N PRO A 10 -39.66 -17.55 -15.11
CA PRO A 10 -38.67 -16.50 -15.37
C PRO A 10 -38.90 -15.21 -14.56
N GLY A 11 -40.09 -14.98 -14.00
CA GLY A 11 -40.37 -13.80 -13.18
C GLY A 11 -39.72 -13.79 -11.79
N LEU A 12 -39.19 -14.93 -11.32
CA LEU A 12 -38.51 -15.03 -10.03
C LEU A 12 -37.02 -14.68 -10.09
N TYR A 13 -36.43 -14.66 -11.29
CA TYR A 13 -34.99 -14.53 -11.48
C TYR A 13 -34.66 -13.34 -12.37
N GLU A 14 -33.62 -12.59 -12.01
CA GLU A 14 -33.09 -11.56 -12.88
C GLU A 14 -32.38 -12.17 -14.10
N ALA A 15 -32.38 -11.45 -15.22
CA ALA A 15 -31.78 -11.93 -16.46
C ALA A 15 -30.28 -12.27 -16.33
N GLY A 16 -29.57 -11.65 -15.38
CA GLY A 16 -28.15 -11.93 -15.10
C GLY A 16 -27.91 -13.27 -14.40
N ASP A 17 -28.87 -13.75 -13.61
CA ASP A 17 -28.73 -14.98 -12.80
C ASP A 17 -28.79 -16.25 -13.66
N GLN A 18 -29.48 -16.18 -14.80
CA GLN A 18 -29.62 -17.31 -15.74
C GLN A 18 -28.60 -17.31 -16.88
N ARG A 19 -27.72 -16.29 -16.96
CA ARG A 19 -26.74 -16.15 -18.03
C ARG A 19 -25.40 -16.75 -17.61
N HIS A 20 -24.86 -17.62 -18.47
CA HIS A 20 -23.50 -18.12 -18.31
C HIS A 20 -22.57 -17.23 -19.13
N SER A 21 -21.65 -16.51 -18.48
CA SER A 21 -20.60 -15.78 -19.20
C SER A 21 -19.59 -16.74 -19.82
N PRO A 22 -19.06 -16.45 -21.02
CA PRO A 22 -17.97 -17.21 -21.60
C PRO A 22 -16.73 -17.18 -20.70
N ARG A 23 -15.94 -18.26 -20.74
CA ARG A 23 -14.72 -18.40 -19.92
C ARG A 23 -13.73 -17.27 -20.14
N SER A 24 -13.64 -16.73 -21.36
CA SER A 24 -12.78 -15.59 -21.70
C SER A 24 -13.11 -14.35 -20.87
N GLU A 25 -14.40 -14.00 -20.77
CA GLU A 25 -14.90 -12.86 -20.00
C GLU A 25 -14.64 -13.06 -18.51
N ALA A 26 -14.85 -14.26 -17.98
CA ALA A 26 -14.55 -14.58 -16.58
C ALA A 26 -13.04 -14.42 -16.25
N ILE A 27 -12.16 -14.81 -17.18
CA ILE A 27 -10.70 -14.65 -17.03
C ILE A 27 -10.32 -13.17 -17.12
N GLU A 28 -10.94 -12.41 -18.02
CA GLU A 28 -10.71 -10.98 -18.16
C GLU A 28 -11.18 -10.20 -16.92
N ALA A 29 -12.34 -10.55 -16.36
CA ALA A 29 -12.85 -9.97 -15.12
C ALA A 29 -11.89 -10.23 -13.94
N LYS A 30 -11.34 -11.45 -13.82
CA LYS A 30 -10.30 -11.77 -12.83
C LYS A 30 -9.04 -10.94 -13.06
N ARG A 31 -8.55 -10.85 -14.30
CA ARG A 31 -7.38 -10.05 -14.64
C ARG A 31 -7.58 -8.58 -14.32
N ASN A 32 -8.73 -7.99 -14.64
CA ASN A 32 -9.04 -6.59 -14.32
C ASN A 32 -9.23 -6.36 -12.81
N ARG A 33 -9.65 -7.37 -12.06
CA ARG A 33 -9.75 -7.29 -10.60
C ARG A 33 -8.37 -7.30 -9.96
N ASP A 34 -7.51 -8.23 -10.39
CA ASP A 34 -6.20 -8.46 -9.81
C ASP A 34 -5.16 -7.45 -10.36
N HIS A 35 -5.38 -6.95 -11.58
CA HIS A 35 -4.53 -5.99 -12.30
C HIS A 35 -5.40 -4.94 -13.01
N PRO A 36 -5.99 -3.99 -12.26
CA PRO A 36 -6.88 -2.99 -12.84
C PRO A 36 -6.14 -2.11 -13.87
N PRO A 37 -6.80 -1.75 -14.99
CA PRO A 37 -6.18 -0.94 -16.03
C PRO A 37 -5.86 0.46 -15.50
N PRO A 38 -4.75 1.09 -15.95
CA PRO A 38 -4.26 2.36 -15.41
C PRO A 38 -5.24 3.52 -15.64
N SER A 39 -6.11 3.41 -16.64
CA SER A 39 -7.21 4.34 -16.90
C SER A 39 -8.26 4.38 -15.78
N SER A 40 -8.34 3.34 -14.96
CA SER A 40 -9.23 3.28 -13.81
C SER A 40 -8.59 3.88 -12.55
N ARG A 41 -9.40 4.48 -11.69
CA ARG A 41 -8.97 5.01 -10.38
C ARG A 41 -8.27 3.94 -9.51
N ARG A 42 -8.68 2.67 -9.66
CA ARG A 42 -8.04 1.54 -8.96
C ARG A 42 -6.69 1.17 -9.59
N GLY A 43 -6.59 1.21 -10.92
CA GLY A 43 -5.36 0.91 -11.65
C GLY A 43 -4.23 1.87 -11.35
N SER A 44 -4.49 3.18 -11.28
CA SER A 44 -3.45 4.17 -10.96
C SER A 44 -2.89 4.01 -9.54
N ARG A 45 -3.74 3.65 -8.57
CA ARG A 45 -3.30 3.33 -7.20
C ARG A 45 -2.52 2.02 -7.16
N HIS A 46 -3.01 0.99 -7.82
CA HIS A 46 -2.38 -0.31 -7.91
C HIS A 46 -1.00 -0.25 -8.59
N SER A 47 -0.86 0.52 -9.68
CA SER A 47 0.44 0.72 -10.34
C SER A 47 1.42 1.47 -9.43
N LYS A 48 0.96 2.48 -8.69
CA LYS A 48 1.79 3.20 -7.72
C LYS A 48 2.28 2.26 -6.61
N GLU A 49 1.38 1.45 -6.06
CA GLU A 49 1.71 0.45 -5.03
C GLU A 49 2.70 -0.59 -5.54
N GLN A 50 2.50 -1.15 -6.74
CA GLN A 50 3.47 -2.06 -7.34
C GLN A 50 4.84 -1.43 -7.57
N LEU A 51 4.90 -0.16 -7.99
CA LEU A 51 6.17 0.57 -8.13
C LEU A 51 6.85 0.76 -6.76
N LEU A 52 6.10 1.11 -5.72
CA LEU A 52 6.60 1.21 -4.35
C LEU A 52 7.15 -0.13 -3.84
N SER A 53 6.44 -1.24 -4.10
CA SER A 53 6.89 -2.59 -3.72
C SER A 53 8.10 -3.05 -4.53
N LYS A 54 8.17 -2.72 -5.84
CA LYS A 54 9.25 -3.14 -6.74
C LYS A 54 10.53 -2.34 -6.55
N ASN A 55 10.42 -1.07 -6.18
CA ASN A 55 11.55 -0.20 -5.90
C ASN A 55 12.19 -0.47 -4.53
N GLY A 56 11.82 -1.57 -3.86
CA GLY A 56 12.62 -2.24 -2.84
C GLY A 56 13.29 -1.32 -1.83
N SER A 57 12.65 -1.14 -0.68
CA SER A 57 13.24 -0.53 0.50
C SER A 57 13.45 0.99 0.40
N MET A 58 12.35 1.75 0.40
CA MET A 58 12.41 2.95 1.23
C MET A 58 12.64 2.43 2.66
N PRO A 59 13.67 2.90 3.37
CA PRO A 59 13.96 2.40 4.71
C PRO A 59 12.69 2.53 5.53
N THR A 60 12.33 1.45 6.21
CA THR A 60 11.09 1.46 7.00
C THR A 60 11.19 2.54 8.06
N ASP A 61 10.04 3.07 8.52
CA ASP A 61 10.05 4.06 9.61
C ASP A 61 10.82 3.55 10.84
N GLU A 62 10.81 2.23 11.07
CA GLU A 62 11.60 1.56 12.12
C GLU A 62 13.12 1.60 11.87
N GLU A 63 13.57 1.38 10.63
CA GLU A 63 14.99 1.48 10.27
C GLU A 63 15.50 2.91 10.40
N LEU A 64 14.71 3.89 9.98
CA LEU A 64 15.02 5.31 10.15
C LEU A 64 15.09 5.70 11.63
N ALA A 65 14.14 5.25 12.44
CA ALA A 65 14.09 5.54 13.87
C ALA A 65 15.30 5.00 14.65
N LYS A 66 15.89 3.86 14.21
CA LYS A 66 17.12 3.32 14.82
C LYS A 66 18.29 4.32 14.71
N HIS A 67 18.42 4.97 13.56
CA HIS A 67 19.49 5.94 13.28
C HIS A 67 19.19 7.34 13.81
N ASP A 68 18.02 7.88 13.52
CA ASP A 68 17.59 9.19 13.99
C ASP A 68 16.12 9.10 14.42
N PRO A 69 15.81 9.29 15.72
CA PRO A 69 14.43 9.25 16.20
C PRO A 69 13.54 10.34 15.58
N THR A 70 14.12 11.40 15.01
CA THR A 70 13.39 12.49 14.35
C THR A 70 13.19 12.28 12.85
N ALA A 71 13.90 11.33 12.23
CA ALA A 71 13.88 11.13 10.78
C ALA A 71 12.50 10.73 10.23
N PRO A 72 11.75 9.79 10.83
CA PRO A 72 10.43 9.40 10.31
C PRO A 72 9.47 10.59 10.24
N ALA A 73 9.42 11.41 11.30
CA ALA A 73 8.55 12.59 11.34
C ALA A 73 8.92 13.61 10.24
N LYS A 74 10.22 13.85 10.03
CA LYS A 74 10.71 14.76 8.97
C LYS A 74 10.38 14.23 7.57
N MET A 75 10.54 12.93 7.32
CA MET A 75 10.22 12.34 6.01
C MET A 75 8.75 12.52 5.63
N HIS A 76 7.85 12.41 6.61
CA HIS A 76 6.41 12.61 6.40
C HIS A 76 5.98 14.08 6.45
N GLY A 77 6.92 15.02 6.64
CA GLY A 77 6.63 16.47 6.71
C GLY A 77 5.95 16.91 8.01
N HIS A 78 6.08 16.11 9.08
CA HIS A 78 5.52 16.38 10.39
C HIS A 78 6.57 16.93 11.36
N LYS A 79 6.09 17.59 12.42
CA LYS A 79 6.96 18.01 13.52
C LYS A 79 7.31 16.77 14.37
N PRO A 80 8.59 16.53 14.69
CA PRO A 80 9.00 15.43 15.56
C PRO A 80 8.41 15.60 16.97
N SER A 81 8.19 14.48 17.66
CA SER A 81 7.69 14.49 19.03
C SER A 81 8.73 15.07 19.99
N ARG A 82 8.27 15.58 21.14
CA ARG A 82 9.17 16.13 22.15
C ARG A 82 10.19 15.10 22.66
N GLY A 83 9.77 13.84 22.78
CA GLY A 83 10.65 12.72 23.14
C GLY A 83 11.72 12.46 22.09
N ALA A 84 11.34 12.38 20.81
CA ALA A 84 12.30 12.17 19.71
C ALA A 84 13.34 13.28 19.61
N VAL A 85 12.95 14.53 19.92
CA VAL A 85 13.90 15.66 19.98
C VAL A 85 14.89 15.49 21.13
N ILE A 86 14.43 15.07 22.31
CA ILE A 86 15.30 14.82 23.48
C ILE A 86 16.26 13.66 23.19
N ASP A 87 15.76 12.57 22.61
CA ASP A 87 16.59 11.40 22.28
C ASP A 87 17.69 11.75 21.26
N ALA A 88 17.37 12.60 20.27
CA ALA A 88 18.36 13.11 19.32
C ALA A 88 19.41 14.02 19.98
N GLN A 89 19.01 14.87 20.93
CA GLN A 89 19.92 15.72 21.70
C GLN A 89 20.87 14.90 22.57
N LEU A 90 20.35 13.91 23.31
CA LEU A 90 21.15 13.03 24.16
C LEU A 90 22.20 12.27 23.33
N ARG A 91 21.82 11.73 22.18
CA ARG A 91 22.75 11.04 21.27
C ARG A 91 23.86 11.98 20.80
N ALA A 92 23.55 13.23 20.45
CA ALA A 92 24.55 14.21 20.05
C ALA A 92 25.51 14.58 21.20
N GLU A 93 24.98 14.82 22.39
CA GLU A 93 25.79 15.13 23.58
C GLU A 93 26.72 13.97 23.96
N ASP A 94 26.24 12.73 23.86
CA ASP A 94 27.05 11.54 24.12
C ASP A 94 28.17 11.36 23.08
N GLU A 95 27.90 11.60 21.79
CA GLU A 95 28.92 11.57 20.73
C GLU A 95 30.00 12.64 20.95
N GLU A 96 29.62 13.86 21.34
CA GLU A 96 30.56 14.92 21.67
C GLU A 96 31.42 14.56 22.90
N ARG A 97 30.80 13.99 23.93
CA ARG A 97 31.49 13.55 25.14
C ARG A 97 32.47 12.41 24.84
N MET A 98 32.11 11.47 23.97
CA MET A 98 32.99 10.37 23.54
C MET A 98 34.19 10.90 22.76
N ARG A 99 33.98 11.89 21.88
CA ARG A 99 35.07 12.59 21.17
C ARG A 99 36.01 13.32 22.12
N GLN A 100 35.48 14.03 23.11
CA GLN A 100 36.29 14.73 24.12
C GLN A 100 37.10 13.76 24.98
N LYS A 101 36.53 12.58 25.28
CA LYS A 101 37.21 11.53 26.05
C LYS A 101 38.22 10.71 25.23
N GLY A 102 38.38 10.98 23.94
CA GLY A 102 39.40 10.34 23.09
C GLY A 102 39.12 8.88 22.76
N TYR A 103 37.89 8.40 22.97
CA TYR A 103 37.50 7.06 22.54
C TYR A 103 37.09 7.12 21.06
N LYS A 104 38.01 6.73 20.17
CA LYS A 104 37.72 6.46 18.76
C LYS A 104 38.28 5.11 18.37
#